data_AF-A0A967BTJ3-F1
#
_entry.id   AF-A0A967BTJ3-F1
#
_cell.length_a   1.000
_cell.length_b   1.000
_cell.length_c   1.000
_cell.angle_alpha   90.00
_cell.angle_beta   90.00
_cell.angle_gamma   90.00
#
_symmetry.space_group_name_H-M   'P 1'
#
loop_
_entity.id
_entity.type
_entity.pdbx_description
1 polymer ?
#
loop_
_entity_poly.entity_id
_entity_poly.type
_entity_poly.pdbx_seq_one_letter_code
_entity_poly.pdbx_strand_id
1 'polypeptide(L)'
;MSNSKRTWIYNLIFVAVCGGLFLFLWNAPPETTAKLPHDKDHERFMNMGKKAAEQFCDDCHGKGKIYPLPKDHPPKYRCLFCHKQEK
;
A
#
# COMPACT_ATOMS: atom_id res chain seq x y z
N MET A 1 31.90 -18.94 -28.04
CA MET A 1 31.87 -18.63 -26.59
C MET A 1 31.36 -19.87 -25.85
N SER A 2 32.12 -20.43 -24.91
CA SER A 2 31.72 -21.67 -24.20
C SER A 2 30.46 -21.43 -23.35
N ASN A 3 29.66 -22.48 -23.12
CA ASN A 3 28.42 -22.39 -22.33
C ASN A 3 28.65 -21.75 -20.95
N SER A 4 29.77 -22.06 -20.30
CA SER A 4 30.18 -21.47 -19.02
C SER A 4 30.33 -19.93 -19.06
N LYS A 5 30.95 -19.38 -20.13
CA LYS A 5 31.10 -17.91 -20.27
C LYS A 5 29.76 -17.21 -20.46
N ARG A 6 28.81 -17.83 -21.19
CA ARG A 6 27.46 -17.27 -21.38
C ARG A 6 26.67 -17.25 -20.09
N THR A 7 26.69 -18.34 -19.32
CA THR A 7 26.05 -18.40 -18.01
C THR A 7 26.57 -17.32 -17.06
N TRP A 8 27.89 -17.07 -17.07
CA TRP A 8 28.48 -16.05 -16.22
C TRP A 8 28.01 -14.64 -16.57
N ILE A 9 27.86 -14.33 -17.87
CA ILE A 9 27.29 -13.07 -18.35
C ILE A 9 25.83 -12.92 -17.90
N TYR A 10 25.01 -13.97 -18.04
CA TYR A 10 23.61 -13.90 -17.60
C TYR A 10 23.48 -13.70 -16.09
N ASN A 11 24.34 -14.35 -15.30
CA ASN A 11 24.35 -14.18 -13.85
C ASN A 11 24.74 -12.74 -13.45
N LEU A 12 25.73 -12.15 -14.11
CA LEU A 12 26.08 -10.74 -13.88
C LEU A 12 24.92 -9.79 -14.21
N ILE A 13 24.27 -9.99 -15.35
CA ILE A 13 23.11 -9.18 -15.75
C ILE A 13 21.98 -9.34 -14.72
N PHE A 14 21.71 -10.56 -14.29
CA PHE A 14 20.70 -10.84 -13.28
C PHE A 14 20.98 -10.10 -11.97
N VAL A 15 22.22 -10.20 -11.46
CA VAL A 15 22.63 -9.49 -10.23
C VAL A 15 22.53 -7.97 -10.41
N ALA A 16 22.94 -7.44 -11.56
CA ALA A 16 22.82 -6.01 -11.85
C ALA A 16 21.36 -5.54 -11.86
N VAL A 17 20.45 -6.31 -12.47
CA VAL A 17 19.00 -6.00 -12.50
C VAL A 17 18.41 -6.09 -11.10
N CYS A 18 18.71 -7.14 -10.33
CA CYS A 18 18.23 -7.27 -8.94
C CYS A 18 18.74 -6.14 -8.05
N GLY A 19 20.04 -5.80 -8.15
CA GLY A 19 20.63 -4.69 -7.42
C GLY A 19 20.01 -3.34 -7.80
N GLY A 20 19.78 -3.11 -9.10
CA GLY A 20 19.11 -1.92 -9.59
C GLY A 20 17.67 -1.77 -9.07
N LEU A 21 16.88 -2.85 -9.13
CA LEU A 21 15.52 -2.87 -8.59
C LEU A 21 15.51 -2.66 -7.08
N PHE A 22 16.43 -3.27 -6.35
CA PHE A 22 16.59 -3.07 -4.91
C PHE A 22 16.88 -1.61 -4.58
N LEU A 23 17.90 -1.00 -5.21
CA LEU A 23 18.26 0.40 -4.98
C LEU A 23 17.11 1.35 -5.34
N PHE A 24 16.39 1.07 -6.43
CA PHE A 24 15.22 1.85 -6.83
C PHE A 24 14.12 1.80 -5.76
N LEU A 25 13.74 0.60 -5.30
CA LEU A 25 12.71 0.43 -4.27
C LEU A 25 13.15 0.94 -2.89
N TRP A 26 14.45 0.86 -2.57
CA TRP A 26 15.01 1.40 -1.34
C TRP A 26 14.89 2.92 -1.26
N ASN A 27 14.94 3.60 -2.41
CA ASN A 27 14.77 5.06 -2.51
C ASN A 27 13.30 5.48 -2.71
N ALA A 28 12.34 4.58 -2.48
CA ALA A 28 10.93 4.92 -2.57
C ALA A 28 10.59 6.06 -1.58
N PRO A 29 9.78 7.06 -2.00
CA PRO A 29 9.38 8.15 -1.12
C PRO A 29 8.54 7.63 0.06
N PRO A 30 8.44 8.40 1.16
CA PRO A 30 7.57 8.06 2.26
C PRO A 30 6.11 7.98 1.82
N GLU A 31 5.30 7.23 2.57
CA GLU A 31 3.87 7.13 2.30
C GLU A 31 3.19 8.51 2.39
N THR A 32 2.31 8.77 1.43
CA THR A 32 1.60 10.06 1.30
C THR A 32 0.13 9.99 1.70
N THR A 33 -0.39 8.78 1.95
CA THR A 33 -1.79 8.57 2.31
C THR A 33 -2.02 8.85 3.79
N ALA A 34 -3.11 9.56 4.09
CA ALA A 34 -3.49 9.83 5.48
C ALA A 34 -3.77 8.53 6.24
N LYS A 35 -3.41 8.49 7.52
CA LYS A 35 -3.65 7.34 8.39
C LYS A 35 -5.07 7.35 8.94
N LEU A 36 -5.51 6.23 9.50
CA LEU A 36 -6.80 6.18 10.19
C LEU A 36 -6.74 7.12 11.43
N PRO A 37 -7.70 8.05 11.59
CA PRO A 37 -7.70 8.97 12.73
C PRO A 37 -7.91 8.25 14.07
N HIS A 38 -7.24 8.72 15.12
CA HIS A 38 -7.52 8.32 16.51
C HIS A 38 -8.51 9.31 17.13
N ASP A 39 -9.78 9.12 16.80
CA ASP A 39 -10.88 9.94 17.32
C ASP A 39 -12.08 9.09 17.71
N LYS A 40 -13.10 9.73 18.30
CA LYS A 40 -14.29 9.04 18.83
C LYS A 40 -15.06 8.23 17.78
N ASP A 41 -14.99 8.62 16.51
CA ASP A 41 -15.72 7.99 15.42
C ASP A 41 -14.94 6.79 14.83
N HIS A 42 -13.61 6.79 14.99
CA HIS A 42 -12.72 5.79 14.41
C HIS A 42 -12.05 4.85 15.41
N GLU A 43 -12.11 5.15 16.72
CA GLU A 43 -11.45 4.40 17.79
C GLU A 43 -11.80 2.90 17.78
N ARG A 44 -13.08 2.59 17.53
CA ARG A 44 -13.56 1.20 17.46
C ARG A 44 -12.80 0.40 16.40
N PHE A 45 -12.43 1.03 15.29
CA PHE A 45 -11.75 0.36 14.18
C PHE A 45 -10.26 0.12 14.46
N MET A 46 -9.62 0.81 15.40
CA MET A 46 -8.21 0.61 15.74
C MET A 46 -7.91 -0.81 16.22
N ASN A 47 -8.84 -1.37 16.98
CA ASN A 47 -8.71 -2.70 17.59
C ASN A 47 -9.36 -3.82 16.75
N MET A 48 -9.93 -3.49 15.59
CA MET A 48 -10.57 -4.44 14.70
C MET A 48 -9.61 -4.95 13.62
N GLY A 49 -9.80 -6.20 13.18
CA GLY A 49 -9.10 -6.73 12.02
C GLY A 49 -9.44 -5.91 10.77
N LYS A 50 -8.42 -5.55 9.97
CA LYS A 50 -8.54 -4.63 8.82
C LYS A 50 -9.76 -4.90 7.93
N LYS A 51 -9.91 -6.15 7.47
CA LYS A 51 -11.03 -6.55 6.60
C LYS A 51 -12.40 -6.39 7.26
N ALA A 52 -12.49 -6.61 8.57
CA ALA A 52 -13.74 -6.46 9.31
C ALA A 52 -14.09 -4.98 9.50
N ALA A 53 -13.11 -4.14 9.84
CA ALA A 53 -13.31 -2.69 9.95
C ALA A 53 -13.73 -2.06 8.61
N GLU A 54 -13.12 -2.48 7.50
CA GLU A 54 -13.39 -1.97 6.16
C GLU A 54 -14.87 -2.12 5.72
N GLN A 55 -15.64 -3.04 6.31
CA GLN A 55 -17.06 -3.23 6.02
C GLN A 55 -17.93 -2.04 6.46
N PHE A 56 -17.47 -1.26 7.44
CA PHE A 56 -18.23 -0.15 8.03
C PHE A 56 -17.84 1.21 7.43
N CYS A 57 -16.72 1.29 6.71
CA CYS A 57 -16.19 2.57 6.22
C CYS A 57 -17.15 3.26 5.23
N ASP A 58 -17.86 2.50 4.40
CA ASP A 58 -18.74 3.05 3.37
C ASP A 58 -20.04 3.64 3.95
N ASP A 59 -20.36 3.37 5.22
CA ASP A 59 -21.53 3.95 5.89
C ASP A 59 -21.40 5.48 6.01
N CYS A 60 -20.18 5.96 6.25
CA CYS A 60 -19.84 7.38 6.34
C CYS A 60 -19.12 7.90 5.09
N HIS A 61 -18.23 7.10 4.48
CA HIS A 61 -17.41 7.50 3.33
C HIS A 61 -17.99 7.12 1.95
N GLY A 62 -19.19 6.54 1.94
CA GLY A 62 -19.92 6.24 0.72
C GLY A 62 -20.36 7.48 -0.06
N LYS A 63 -20.78 7.27 -1.32
CA LYS A 63 -21.29 8.36 -2.16
C LYS A 63 -22.56 8.95 -1.54
N GLY A 64 -22.57 10.26 -1.29
CA GLY A 64 -23.72 10.95 -0.69
C GLY A 64 -23.91 10.67 0.81
N LYS A 65 -22.89 10.12 1.47
CA LYS A 65 -22.88 9.89 2.92
C LYS A 65 -22.28 11.08 3.66
N ILE A 66 -22.04 10.92 4.95
CA ILE A 66 -21.63 11.98 5.89
C ILE A 66 -20.32 12.64 5.44
N TYR A 67 -19.33 11.86 5.02
CA TYR A 67 -18.03 12.34 4.58
C TYR A 67 -17.54 11.58 3.33
N PRO A 68 -18.14 11.83 2.16
CA PRO A 68 -17.90 11.04 0.96
C PRO A 68 -16.43 11.16 0.52
N LEU A 69 -15.90 10.08 -0.06
CA LEU A 69 -14.55 10.09 -0.62
C LEU A 69 -14.39 11.15 -1.74
N PRO A 70 -13.19 11.75 -1.89
CA PRO A 70 -12.89 12.66 -2.99
C PRO A 70 -13.12 12.03 -4.37
N LYS A 71 -13.34 12.87 -5.39
CA LYS A 71 -13.56 12.41 -6.78
C LYS A 71 -12.38 11.61 -7.33
N ASP A 72 -11.18 11.97 -6.94
CA ASP A 72 -9.93 11.34 -7.41
C ASP A 72 -9.48 10.18 -6.51
N HIS A 73 -10.33 9.73 -5.57
CA HIS A 73 -10.01 8.60 -4.73
C HIS A 73 -9.91 7.30 -5.58
N PRO A 74 -8.86 6.48 -5.41
CA PRO A 74 -8.72 5.22 -6.15
C PRO A 74 -9.88 4.25 -5.85
N PRO A 75 -10.07 3.20 -6.67
CA PRO A 75 -11.15 2.25 -6.43
C PRO A 75 -11.11 1.60 -5.04
N LYS A 76 -12.29 1.41 -4.46
CA LYS A 76 -12.50 1.05 -3.04
C LYS A 76 -12.26 -0.44 -2.73
N TYR A 77 -11.08 -0.97 -3.04
CA TYR A 77 -10.83 -2.40 -2.81
C TYR A 77 -10.52 -2.72 -1.35
N ARG A 78 -9.73 -1.88 -0.66
CA ARG A 78 -9.23 -2.10 0.71
C ARG A 78 -8.86 -0.76 1.38
N CYS A 79 -9.72 -0.20 2.22
CA CYS A 79 -9.46 1.12 2.84
C CYS A 79 -8.20 1.14 3.71
N LEU A 80 -8.02 0.14 4.57
CA LEU A 80 -6.93 0.08 5.57
C LEU A 80 -5.63 -0.52 5.02
N PHE A 81 -5.55 -0.70 3.69
CA PHE A 81 -4.30 -1.00 3.00
C PHE A 81 -3.46 0.28 2.85
N CYS A 82 -4.09 1.36 2.41
CA CYS A 82 -3.48 2.68 2.28
C CYS A 82 -3.65 3.52 3.56
N HIS A 83 -4.86 3.55 4.12
CA HIS A 83 -5.17 4.29 5.35
C HIS A 83 -4.84 3.44 6.58
N LYS A 84 -3.55 3.24 6.84
CA LYS A 84 -3.06 2.31 7.87
C LYS A 84 -3.58 2.69 9.27
N GLN A 85 -3.93 1.67 10.04
CA GLN A 85 -4.04 1.77 11.49
C GLN A 85 -2.64 1.90 12.06
N GLU A 86 -2.38 2.97 12.82
CA GLU A 86 -1.21 3.03 13.69
C GLU A 86 -1.62 2.79 15.13
N LYS A 87 -0.75 2.12 15.87
CA LYS A 87 -0.92 1.93 17.31
C LYS A 87 -0.37 3.13 18.06
#